data_AF-A0A9D6CF73-F1
#
_entry.id   AF-A0A9D6CF73-F1
#
_cell.length_a   1.000
_cell.length_b   1.000
_cell.length_c   1.000
_cell.angle_alpha   90.00
_cell.angle_beta   90.00
_cell.angle_gamma   90.00
#
_symmetry.space_group_name_H-M   'P 1'
#
loop_
_entity.id
_entity.type
_entity.pdbx_description
1 polymer ?
#
loop_
_entity_poly.entity_id
_entity_poly.type
_entity_poly.pdbx_seq_one_letter_code
_entity_poly.pdbx_strand_id
1 'polypeptide(L)'
;MDKEDARFQTLEQLHERRKQVVRLHRKGMGVMRIVELSGLSYPTVRGVVDRYEREGAKSIKPAPRGKLSGEGRSLTDEQERSVRQIICDKRPEQLKMEFALWNRAAVMQLIERECGILLTVRGVGNYLKRWGFTPQKPIKKAYEQRPEAVKAWLDETYPGIEARARAEGAEIHWGDETALVNTDVRGRSYAPAGKTPVAYTVGGTRQKLSMIATVTNRGKARWMIIDEAFNSDKLIEFLEALIRDAGKKVFLILDNLRVHHSKPVKAWVEARRDKIELFYLPSYSPELNPEERLNADLKYAIGSKVPTRTKDKLKAAATAHMQVLEQTPERVKKYFQDPRVKYAA
;
A
#
# COMPACT_ATOMS: atom_id res chain seq x y z
N MET A 1 -33.52 9.39 47.91
CA MET A 1 -33.87 8.45 46.84
C MET A 1 -33.02 8.85 45.64
N ASP A 2 -31.99 8.06 45.33
CA ASP A 2 -31.10 8.31 44.19
C ASP A 2 -31.94 8.37 42.91
N LYS A 3 -32.09 9.57 42.36
CA LYS A 3 -32.74 9.74 41.06
C LYS A 3 -31.75 9.25 40.01
N GLU A 4 -31.94 8.02 39.53
CA GLU A 4 -31.17 7.50 38.40
C GLU A 4 -31.31 8.43 37.20
N ASP A 5 -30.21 9.06 36.83
CA ASP A 5 -30.17 10.08 35.80
C ASP A 5 -30.36 9.45 34.41
N ALA A 6 -31.45 9.83 33.74
CA ALA A 6 -31.83 9.37 32.41
C ALA A 6 -30.72 9.57 31.37
N ARG A 7 -29.77 10.50 31.57
CA ARG A 7 -28.63 10.74 30.66
C ARG A 7 -27.72 9.52 30.50
N PHE A 8 -27.62 8.66 31.52
CA PHE A 8 -26.76 7.47 31.49
C PHE A 8 -27.51 6.18 31.11
N GLN A 9 -28.81 6.27 30.81
CA GLN A 9 -29.63 5.12 30.46
C GLN A 9 -29.67 4.90 28.94
N THR A 10 -29.69 3.63 28.53
CA THR A 10 -29.90 3.25 27.12
C THR A 10 -31.31 3.60 26.67
N LEU A 11 -31.50 3.76 25.34
CA LEU A 11 -32.84 4.03 24.77
C LEU A 11 -33.83 2.90 25.08
N GLU A 12 -33.35 1.67 25.22
CA GLU A 12 -34.15 0.50 25.58
C GLU A 12 -34.61 0.55 27.04
N GLN A 13 -33.70 0.86 27.98
CA GLN A 13 -34.04 1.04 29.40
C GLN A 13 -35.09 2.15 29.59
N LEU A 14 -34.96 3.26 28.88
CA LEU A 14 -35.94 4.35 28.90
C LEU A 14 -37.28 3.92 28.30
N HIS A 15 -37.27 3.11 27.25
CA HIS A 15 -38.50 2.58 26.66
C HIS A 15 -39.24 1.68 27.66
N GLU A 16 -38.53 0.77 28.34
CA GLU A 16 -39.15 -0.12 29.32
C GLU A 16 -39.74 0.63 30.51
N ARG A 17 -39.07 1.66 31.02
CA ARG A 17 -39.63 2.53 32.08
C ARG A 17 -40.90 3.25 31.62
N ARG A 18 -40.94 3.74 30.38
CA ARG A 18 -42.13 4.37 29.81
C ARG A 18 -43.28 3.36 29.60
N LYS A 19 -42.97 2.11 29.23
CA LYS A 19 -43.97 1.02 29.20
C LYS A 19 -44.50 0.71 30.59
N GLN A 20 -43.65 0.75 31.63
CA GLN A 20 -44.08 0.58 33.02
C GLN A 20 -45.04 1.68 33.45
N VAL A 21 -44.76 2.95 33.11
CA VAL A 21 -45.69 4.07 33.33
C VAL A 21 -47.05 3.80 32.69
N VAL A 22 -47.08 3.41 31.42
CA VAL A 22 -48.34 3.10 30.72
C VAL A 22 -49.09 1.93 31.37
N ARG A 23 -48.39 0.87 31.78
CA ARG A 23 -49.00 -0.28 32.47
C ARG A 23 -49.63 0.12 33.81
N LEU A 24 -48.96 0.97 34.58
CA LEU A 24 -49.46 1.44 35.87
C LEU A 24 -50.63 2.41 35.69
N HIS A 25 -50.58 3.29 34.68
CA HIS A 25 -51.68 4.18 34.32
C HIS A 25 -52.95 3.41 33.92
N ARG A 26 -52.81 2.38 33.08
CA ARG A 26 -53.93 1.49 32.69
C ARG A 26 -54.55 0.74 33.87
N LYS A 27 -53.82 0.58 34.98
CA LYS A 27 -54.33 -0.02 36.23
C LYS A 27 -55.06 0.99 37.12
N GLY A 28 -55.26 2.23 36.67
CA GLY A 28 -55.96 3.28 37.42
C GLY A 28 -55.14 3.89 38.55
N MET A 29 -53.81 3.71 38.54
CA MET A 29 -52.94 4.22 39.61
C MET A 29 -52.71 5.73 39.49
N GLY A 30 -52.76 6.44 40.62
CA GLY A 30 -52.52 7.89 40.65
C GLY A 30 -51.10 8.29 40.21
N VAL A 31 -50.97 9.42 39.50
CA VAL A 31 -49.73 9.87 38.84
C VAL A 31 -48.53 9.94 39.80
N MET A 32 -48.71 10.44 41.01
CA MET A 32 -47.62 10.55 42.00
C MET A 32 -47.12 9.18 42.48
N ARG A 33 -48.00 8.17 42.53
CA ARG A 33 -47.61 6.79 42.84
C ARG A 33 -46.84 6.15 41.68
N ILE A 34 -47.19 6.50 40.44
CA ILE A 34 -46.45 6.07 39.25
C ILE A 34 -45.04 6.69 39.22
N VAL A 35 -44.89 7.96 39.61
CA VAL A 35 -43.59 8.63 39.76
C VAL A 35 -42.68 7.87 40.72
N GLU A 36 -43.20 7.50 41.89
CA GLU A 36 -42.46 6.73 42.89
C GLU A 36 -42.02 5.35 42.37
N LEU A 37 -42.93 4.62 41.72
CA LEU A 37 -42.67 3.24 41.25
C LEU A 37 -41.84 3.14 39.97
N SER A 38 -41.85 4.18 39.13
CA SER A 38 -41.09 4.20 37.86
C SER A 38 -39.72 4.87 37.99
N GLY A 39 -39.48 5.61 39.07
CA GLY A 39 -38.27 6.42 39.26
C GLY A 39 -38.13 7.57 38.25
N LEU A 40 -39.17 7.86 37.46
CA LEU A 40 -39.19 8.95 36.49
C LEU A 40 -39.73 10.23 37.11
N SER A 41 -39.29 11.39 36.62
CA SER A 41 -39.81 12.68 37.09
C SER A 41 -41.29 12.85 36.74
N TYR A 42 -42.03 13.59 37.57
CA TYR A 42 -43.44 13.92 37.34
C TYR A 42 -43.74 14.45 35.92
N PRO A 43 -42.98 15.42 35.36
CA PRO A 43 -43.19 15.88 33.99
C PRO A 43 -43.02 14.78 32.94
N THR A 44 -42.08 13.85 33.17
CA THR A 44 -41.86 12.72 32.27
C THR A 44 -43.02 11.74 32.31
N VAL A 45 -43.50 11.40 33.52
CA VAL A 45 -44.66 10.49 33.68
C VAL A 45 -45.89 11.09 33.01
N ARG A 46 -46.20 12.36 33.28
CA ARG A 46 -47.34 13.05 32.67
C ARG A 46 -47.23 13.10 31.15
N GLY A 47 -46.08 13.53 30.62
CA GLY A 47 -45.85 13.59 29.19
C GLY A 47 -45.82 12.23 28.49
N VAL A 48 -45.59 11.12 29.21
CA VAL A 48 -45.72 9.75 28.68
C VAL A 48 -47.18 9.33 28.63
N VAL A 49 -47.95 9.60 29.69
CA VAL A 49 -49.39 9.33 29.75
C VAL A 49 -50.12 10.09 28.65
N ASP A 50 -49.89 11.41 28.53
CA ASP A 50 -50.58 12.24 27.53
C ASP A 50 -50.28 11.77 26.09
N ARG A 51 -49.02 11.42 25.79
CA ARG A 51 -48.64 10.88 24.47
C ARG A 51 -49.23 9.50 24.21
N TYR A 52 -49.35 8.67 25.24
CA TYR A 52 -49.97 7.36 25.12
C TYR A 52 -51.47 7.47 24.87
N GLU A 53 -52.18 8.36 25.58
CA GLU A 53 -53.62 8.59 25.38
C GLU A 53 -53.93 9.16 24.00
N ARG A 54 -53.07 10.03 23.47
CA ARG A 54 -53.25 10.65 22.15
C ARG A 54 -52.88 9.75 20.97
N GLU A 55 -51.76 9.02 21.06
CA GLU A 55 -51.10 8.38 19.90
C GLU A 55 -50.82 6.87 20.11
N GLY A 56 -51.19 6.32 21.27
CA GLY A 56 -51.06 4.90 21.58
C GLY A 56 -49.62 4.43 21.90
N ALA A 57 -49.44 3.11 22.01
CA ALA A 57 -48.20 2.50 22.53
C ALA A 57 -46.94 2.74 21.68
N LYS A 58 -47.06 3.18 20.42
CA LYS A 58 -45.89 3.46 19.56
C LYS A 58 -45.23 4.80 19.90
N SER A 59 -45.96 5.76 20.48
CA SER A 59 -45.49 7.12 20.77
C SER A 59 -44.55 7.23 21.98
N ILE A 60 -44.50 6.19 22.82
CA ILE A 60 -43.67 6.17 24.03
C ILE A 60 -42.21 5.75 23.75
N LYS A 61 -41.91 5.19 22.56
CA LYS A 61 -40.54 4.83 22.16
C LYS A 61 -39.64 6.08 22.16
N PRO A 62 -38.51 6.08 22.88
CA PRO A 62 -37.57 7.20 22.86
C PRO A 62 -36.96 7.42 21.47
N ALA A 63 -36.88 8.67 21.03
CA ALA A 63 -36.17 9.04 19.81
C ALA A 63 -34.64 8.85 20.00
N PRO A 64 -33.89 8.59 18.92
CA PRO A 64 -32.43 8.59 18.97
C PRO A 64 -31.88 9.90 19.54
N ARG A 65 -30.82 9.82 20.36
CA ARG A 65 -30.13 11.01 20.87
C ARG A 65 -29.04 11.45 19.90
N GLY A 66 -28.85 12.75 19.77
CA GLY A 66 -27.82 13.35 18.91
C GLY A 66 -28.30 13.65 17.50
N LYS A 67 -27.49 14.39 16.74
CA LYS A 67 -27.75 14.69 15.33
C LYS A 67 -27.71 13.40 14.51
N LEU A 68 -28.64 13.25 13.56
CA LEU A 68 -28.62 12.11 12.65
C LEU A 68 -27.34 12.14 11.79
N SER A 69 -26.92 10.96 11.34
CA SER A 69 -25.74 10.85 10.47
C SER A 69 -25.95 11.66 9.20
N GLY A 70 -25.24 12.79 9.09
CA GLY A 70 -25.36 13.69 7.95
C GLY A 70 -26.08 15.00 8.22
N GLU A 71 -26.61 15.24 9.43
CA GLU A 71 -27.16 16.53 9.82
C GLU A 71 -26.07 17.50 10.32
N GLY A 72 -26.24 18.79 10.02
CA GLY A 72 -25.31 19.85 10.42
C GLY A 72 -24.00 19.87 9.63
N ARG A 73 -24.03 19.43 8.37
CA ARG A 73 -22.91 19.56 7.43
C ARG A 73 -22.79 21.02 7.00
N SER A 74 -21.55 21.48 6.90
CA SER A 74 -21.24 22.78 6.30
C SER A 74 -21.24 22.72 4.77
N LEU A 75 -20.95 21.57 4.17
CA LEU A 75 -20.91 21.38 2.72
C LEU A 75 -22.22 20.79 2.21
N THR A 76 -22.66 21.25 1.04
CA THR A 76 -23.76 20.62 0.30
C THR A 76 -23.29 19.34 -0.38
N ASP A 77 -24.22 18.44 -0.73
CA ASP A 77 -23.87 17.20 -1.43
C ASP A 77 -23.21 17.44 -2.79
N GLU A 78 -23.52 18.56 -3.46
CA GLU A 78 -22.86 18.97 -4.71
C GLU A 78 -21.42 19.42 -4.49
N GLN A 79 -21.18 20.25 -3.46
CA GLN A 79 -19.84 20.66 -3.06
C GLN A 79 -18.97 19.46 -2.66
N GLU A 80 -19.54 18.52 -1.88
CA GLU A 80 -18.85 17.28 -1.52
C GLU A 80 -18.43 16.48 -2.75
N ARG A 81 -19.31 16.34 -3.76
CA ARG A 81 -18.99 15.64 -5.02
C ARG A 81 -17.88 16.33 -5.81
N SER A 82 -17.97 17.65 -5.97
CA SER A 82 -16.97 18.44 -6.70
C SER A 82 -15.58 18.29 -6.07
N VAL A 83 -15.48 18.48 -4.75
CA VAL A 83 -14.21 18.36 -4.03
C VAL A 83 -13.63 16.95 -4.16
N ARG A 84 -14.47 15.91 -4.04
CA ARG A 84 -14.03 14.51 -4.21
C ARG A 84 -13.47 14.27 -5.62
N GLN A 85 -14.14 14.77 -6.64
CA GLN A 85 -13.70 14.62 -8.03
C GLN A 85 -12.32 15.27 -8.25
N ILE A 86 -12.14 16.50 -7.78
CA ILE A 86 -10.86 17.23 -7.89
C ILE A 86 -9.72 16.46 -7.20
N ILE A 87 -9.96 15.91 -6.01
CA ILE A 87 -8.94 15.14 -5.26
C ILE A 87 -8.54 13.87 -6.04
N CYS A 88 -9.48 13.20 -6.71
CA CYS A 88 -9.21 12.00 -7.49
C CYS A 88 -8.47 12.30 -8.81
N ASP A 89 -8.82 13.40 -9.47
CA ASP A 89 -8.34 13.68 -10.82
C ASP A 89 -7.04 14.48 -10.85
N LYS A 90 -6.78 15.27 -9.80
CA LYS A 90 -5.69 16.25 -9.78
C LYS A 90 -4.78 16.08 -8.57
N ARG A 91 -3.54 16.53 -8.73
CA ARG A 91 -2.56 16.72 -7.64
C ARG A 91 -2.57 18.18 -7.18
N PRO A 92 -2.25 18.49 -5.91
CA PRO A 92 -2.26 19.87 -5.44
C PRO A 92 -1.33 20.80 -6.24
N GLU A 93 -0.18 20.29 -6.71
CA GLU A 93 0.75 21.02 -7.59
C GLU A 93 0.09 21.51 -8.90
N GLN A 94 -0.83 20.72 -9.49
CA GLN A 94 -1.54 21.08 -10.72
C GLN A 94 -2.56 22.20 -10.47
N LEU A 95 -2.94 22.41 -9.21
CA LEU A 95 -3.80 23.49 -8.76
C LEU A 95 -3.02 24.70 -8.24
N LYS A 96 -1.69 24.69 -8.41
CA LYS A 96 -0.75 25.71 -7.91
C LYS A 96 -0.76 25.86 -6.39
N MET A 97 -0.99 24.75 -5.67
CA MET A 97 -0.91 24.70 -4.22
C MET A 97 0.51 24.30 -3.79
N GLU A 98 0.97 24.78 -2.63
CA GLU A 98 2.31 24.50 -2.10
C GLU A 98 2.47 23.08 -1.50
N PHE A 99 1.46 22.22 -1.63
CA PHE A 99 1.47 20.87 -1.09
C PHE A 99 1.94 19.86 -2.12
N ALA A 100 2.84 18.96 -1.73
CA ALA A 100 3.24 17.84 -2.59
C ALA A 100 2.13 16.77 -2.75
N LEU A 101 1.27 16.60 -1.74
CA LEU A 101 0.22 15.57 -1.69
C LEU A 101 -1.04 16.08 -1.00
N TRP A 102 -2.17 15.43 -1.26
CA TRP A 102 -3.42 15.67 -0.54
C TRP A 102 -3.31 15.24 0.93
N ASN A 103 -3.07 16.20 1.81
CA ASN A 103 -3.22 16.05 3.25
C ASN A 103 -4.45 16.84 3.74
N ARG A 104 -4.78 16.77 5.03
CA ARG A 104 -5.97 17.46 5.58
C ARG A 104 -5.91 18.98 5.40
N ALA A 105 -4.71 19.59 5.43
CA ALA A 105 -4.55 21.03 5.23
C ALA A 105 -4.73 21.41 3.74
N ALA A 106 -4.21 20.61 2.82
CA ALA A 106 -4.43 20.79 1.38
C ALA A 106 -5.93 20.69 1.04
N VAL A 107 -6.63 19.68 1.57
CA VAL A 107 -8.08 19.53 1.34
C VAL A 107 -8.87 20.68 1.99
N MET A 108 -8.43 21.18 3.16
CA MET A 108 -9.02 22.37 3.78
C MET A 108 -8.93 23.60 2.87
N GLN A 109 -7.73 23.87 2.33
CA GLN A 109 -7.51 24.99 1.41
C GLN A 109 -8.29 24.83 0.11
N LEU A 110 -8.42 23.59 -0.41
CA LEU A 110 -9.26 23.31 -1.57
C LEU A 110 -10.73 23.63 -1.29
N ILE A 111 -11.26 23.20 -0.14
CA ILE A 111 -12.66 23.46 0.24
C ILE A 111 -12.91 24.96 0.44
N GLU A 112 -11.97 25.67 1.06
CA GLU A 112 -12.06 27.12 1.20
C GLU A 112 -12.09 27.82 -0.16
N ARG A 113 -11.21 27.43 -1.08
CA ARG A 113 -11.12 28.01 -2.43
C ARG A 113 -12.34 27.72 -3.30
N GLU A 114 -12.83 26.48 -3.33
CA GLU A 114 -13.89 26.04 -4.25
C GLU A 114 -15.30 26.23 -3.67
N CYS A 115 -15.44 26.20 -2.35
CA CYS A 115 -16.74 26.26 -1.68
C CYS A 115 -16.93 27.51 -0.81
N GLY A 116 -15.88 28.31 -0.58
CA GLY A 116 -15.94 29.50 0.26
C GLY A 116 -16.14 29.20 1.76
N ILE A 117 -15.88 27.96 2.19
CA ILE A 117 -16.19 27.49 3.55
C ILE A 117 -14.90 27.12 4.26
N LEU A 118 -14.61 27.82 5.35
CA LEU A 118 -13.49 27.48 6.23
C LEU A 118 -13.87 26.34 7.17
N LEU A 119 -13.30 25.16 6.94
CA LEU A 119 -13.45 24.01 7.84
C LEU A 119 -12.24 23.87 8.76
N THR A 120 -12.46 23.33 9.96
CA THR A 120 -11.34 22.91 10.81
C THR A 120 -10.67 21.66 10.24
N VAL A 121 -9.37 21.47 10.49
CA VAL A 121 -8.61 20.27 10.09
C VAL A 121 -9.29 18.97 10.57
N ARG A 122 -9.91 18.99 11.75
CA ARG A 122 -10.71 17.87 12.27
C ARG A 122 -11.99 17.64 11.45
N GLY A 123 -12.68 18.72 11.08
CA GLY A 123 -13.85 18.68 10.20
C GLY A 123 -13.52 18.04 8.84
N VAL A 124 -12.42 18.48 8.21
CA VAL A 124 -11.93 17.89 6.96
C VAL A 124 -11.61 16.40 7.12
N GLY A 125 -10.96 16.01 8.23
CA GLY A 125 -10.71 14.60 8.53
C GLY A 125 -11.97 13.75 8.63
N ASN A 126 -13.06 14.30 9.17
CA ASN A 126 -14.36 13.62 9.24
C ASN A 126 -15.00 13.48 7.85
N TYR A 127 -14.91 14.50 6.99
CA TYR A 127 -15.39 14.42 5.60
C TYR A 127 -14.62 13.36 4.81
N LEU A 128 -13.28 13.40 4.83
CA LEU A 128 -12.46 12.41 4.13
C LEU A 128 -12.80 10.98 4.57
N LYS A 129 -12.93 10.73 5.88
CA LYS A 129 -13.35 9.42 6.39
C LYS A 129 -14.73 9.02 5.88
N ARG A 130 -15.69 9.95 5.85
CA ARG A 130 -17.05 9.72 5.35
C ARG A 130 -17.07 9.42 3.85
N TRP A 131 -16.23 10.08 3.07
CA TRP A 131 -16.08 9.84 1.64
C TRP A 131 -15.33 8.55 1.30
N GLY A 132 -14.85 7.81 2.31
CA GLY A 132 -14.07 6.59 2.14
C GLY A 132 -12.58 6.82 1.84
N PHE A 133 -12.09 8.05 1.96
CA PHE A 133 -10.69 8.38 1.74
C PHE A 133 -9.86 7.95 2.95
N THR A 134 -8.78 7.22 2.68
CA THR A 134 -7.81 6.77 3.68
C THR A 134 -6.42 7.26 3.29
N PRO A 135 -5.49 7.46 4.25
CA PRO A 135 -4.11 7.79 3.90
C PRO A 135 -3.48 6.66 3.07
N GLN A 136 -3.21 6.93 1.80
CA GLN A 136 -2.55 6.00 0.88
C GLN A 136 -1.09 6.42 0.67
N LYS A 137 -0.18 5.45 0.61
CA LYS A 137 1.21 5.72 0.23
C LYS A 137 1.26 5.92 -1.29
N PRO A 138 1.68 7.09 -1.80
CA PRO A 138 1.76 7.30 -3.24
C PRO A 138 2.71 6.29 -3.89
N ILE A 139 2.32 5.80 -5.06
CA ILE A 139 3.21 5.05 -5.93
C ILE A 139 4.09 6.06 -6.65
N LYS A 140 5.41 5.90 -6.54
CA LYS A 140 6.35 6.70 -7.32
C LYS A 140 6.29 6.24 -8.77
N LYS A 141 5.96 7.15 -9.69
CA LYS A 141 6.15 6.97 -11.13
C LYS A 141 7.14 8.04 -11.60
N ALA A 142 8.13 7.64 -12.38
CA ALA A 142 9.05 8.58 -12.99
C ALA A 142 8.32 9.34 -14.11
N TYR A 143 8.50 10.66 -14.20
CA TYR A 143 7.95 11.46 -15.29
C TYR A 143 8.45 11.01 -16.67
N GLU A 144 9.64 10.41 -16.71
CA GLU A 144 10.31 9.97 -17.92
C GLU A 144 9.76 8.65 -18.48
N GLN A 145 8.91 7.94 -17.73
CA GLN A 145 8.25 6.73 -18.20
C GLN A 145 7.22 7.09 -19.28
N ARG A 146 7.30 6.46 -20.44
CA ARG A 146 6.37 6.65 -21.58
C ARG A 146 5.33 5.53 -21.61
N PRO A 147 4.05 5.78 -21.28
CA PRO A 147 3.01 4.75 -21.26
C PRO A 147 2.83 4.02 -22.58
N GLU A 148 3.02 4.71 -23.71
CA GLU A 148 2.92 4.16 -25.05
C GLU A 148 4.02 3.12 -25.31
N ALA A 149 5.25 3.40 -24.85
CA ALA A 149 6.37 2.46 -24.96
C ALA A 149 6.17 1.22 -24.07
N VAL A 150 5.60 1.40 -22.88
CA VAL A 150 5.19 0.29 -22.01
C VAL A 150 4.14 -0.58 -22.68
N LYS A 151 3.14 0.04 -23.31
CA LYS A 151 2.10 -0.69 -24.02
C LYS A 151 2.66 -1.47 -25.22
N ALA A 152 3.44 -0.83 -26.08
CA ALA A 152 4.09 -1.48 -27.22
C ALA A 152 5.01 -2.64 -26.79
N TRP A 153 5.68 -2.50 -25.64
CA TRP A 153 6.48 -3.60 -25.08
C TRP A 153 5.63 -4.82 -24.74
N LEU A 154 4.52 -4.60 -24.02
CA LEU A 154 3.64 -5.68 -23.56
C LEU A 154 2.85 -6.32 -24.71
N ASP A 155 2.38 -5.51 -25.65
CA ASP A 155 1.47 -5.97 -26.72
C ASP A 155 2.23 -6.57 -27.91
N GLU A 156 3.46 -6.11 -28.18
CA GLU A 156 4.20 -6.46 -29.41
C GLU A 156 5.60 -7.01 -29.13
N THR A 157 6.42 -6.26 -28.39
CA THR A 157 7.86 -6.55 -28.30
C THR A 157 8.14 -7.84 -27.53
N TYR A 158 7.59 -7.98 -26.33
CA TYR A 158 7.80 -9.17 -25.50
C TYR A 158 7.20 -10.44 -26.12
N PRO A 159 5.94 -10.44 -26.62
CA PRO A 159 5.40 -11.59 -27.34
C PRO A 159 6.28 -12.02 -28.54
N GLY A 160 6.87 -11.07 -29.27
CA GLY A 160 7.83 -11.36 -30.32
C GLY A 160 9.11 -12.03 -29.82
N ILE A 161 9.67 -11.55 -28.71
CA ILE A 161 10.83 -12.17 -28.04
C ILE A 161 10.49 -13.58 -27.59
N GLU A 162 9.32 -13.80 -26.99
CA GLU A 162 8.88 -15.11 -26.52
C GLU A 162 8.72 -16.11 -27.67
N ALA A 163 8.08 -15.70 -28.76
CA ALA A 163 7.92 -16.52 -29.96
C ALA A 163 9.28 -16.91 -30.55
N ARG A 164 10.22 -15.96 -30.64
CA ARG A 164 11.60 -16.23 -31.09
C ARG A 164 12.34 -17.18 -30.16
N ALA A 165 12.26 -16.96 -28.85
CA ALA A 165 12.91 -17.83 -27.87
C ALA A 165 12.40 -19.28 -28.00
N ARG A 166 11.09 -19.46 -28.22
CA ARG A 166 10.49 -20.78 -28.45
C ARG A 166 10.99 -21.42 -29.74
N ALA A 167 11.08 -20.67 -30.83
CA ALA A 167 11.56 -21.17 -32.12
C ALA A 167 13.05 -21.55 -32.09
N GLU A 168 13.87 -20.78 -31.35
CA GLU A 168 15.32 -20.99 -31.25
C GLU A 168 15.73 -21.91 -30.09
N GLY A 169 14.76 -22.41 -29.30
CA GLY A 169 15.04 -23.22 -28.10
C GLY A 169 15.76 -22.46 -26.98
N ALA A 170 15.69 -21.13 -26.99
CA ALA A 170 16.36 -20.25 -26.04
C ALA A 170 15.63 -20.19 -24.69
N GLU A 171 16.38 -19.84 -23.64
CA GLU A 171 15.83 -19.51 -22.32
C GLU A 171 15.75 -18.01 -22.11
N ILE A 172 14.60 -17.52 -21.66
CA ILE A 172 14.43 -16.12 -21.32
C ILE A 172 14.80 -15.91 -19.85
N HIS A 173 15.73 -14.99 -19.65
CA HIS A 173 16.18 -14.52 -18.36
C HIS A 173 15.81 -13.04 -18.22
N TRP A 174 15.36 -12.66 -17.04
CA TRP A 174 15.21 -11.25 -16.65
C TRP A 174 16.28 -10.93 -15.64
N GLY A 175 17.12 -9.93 -15.93
CA GLY A 175 18.21 -9.52 -15.08
C GLY A 175 18.09 -8.08 -14.60
N ASP A 176 18.73 -7.81 -13.48
CA ASP A 176 18.89 -6.46 -12.91
C ASP A 176 20.00 -6.47 -11.85
N GLU A 177 20.51 -5.28 -11.55
CA GLU A 177 21.52 -5.06 -10.54
C GLU A 177 20.94 -4.41 -9.30
N THR A 178 21.36 -4.93 -8.15
CA THR A 178 20.90 -4.44 -6.87
C THR A 178 22.06 -4.13 -5.94
N ALA A 179 21.90 -3.03 -5.19
CA ALA A 179 22.76 -2.72 -4.07
C ALA A 179 22.10 -3.17 -2.76
N LEU A 180 22.87 -3.89 -1.95
CA LEU A 180 22.56 -4.16 -0.55
C LEU A 180 23.36 -3.20 0.33
N VAL A 181 22.69 -2.62 1.32
CA VAL A 181 23.31 -1.71 2.28
C VAL A 181 22.94 -2.16 3.68
N ASN A 182 23.91 -2.25 4.59
CA ASN A 182 23.67 -2.68 5.96
C ASN A 182 22.86 -1.70 6.83
N THR A 183 22.62 -0.48 6.32
CA THR A 183 21.83 0.56 6.99
C THR A 183 20.38 0.64 6.51
N ASP A 184 19.93 -0.26 5.63
CA ASP A 184 18.55 -0.29 5.14
C ASP A 184 17.61 -0.78 6.27
N VAL A 185 17.17 0.13 7.14
CA VAL A 185 16.21 -0.18 8.20
C VAL A 185 14.82 -0.28 7.58
N ARG A 186 14.28 -1.50 7.52
CA ARG A 186 12.90 -1.74 7.05
C ARG A 186 12.13 -2.46 8.15
N GLY A 187 11.11 -1.81 8.71
CA GLY A 187 10.17 -2.51 9.56
C GLY A 187 9.29 -1.63 10.43
N ARG A 188 8.27 -2.27 10.99
CA ARG A 188 7.48 -1.78 12.11
C ARG A 188 7.59 -2.84 13.20
N SER A 189 7.72 -2.43 14.45
CA SER A 189 7.67 -3.33 15.60
C SER A 189 6.39 -3.09 16.39
N TYR A 190 5.95 -4.09 17.14
CA TYR A 190 4.88 -3.92 18.12
C TYR A 190 5.42 -3.27 19.39
N ALA A 191 4.84 -2.15 19.76
CA ALA A 191 5.13 -1.44 21.01
C ALA A 191 3.83 -0.81 21.55
N PRO A 192 3.72 -0.55 22.87
CA PRO A 192 2.57 0.14 23.43
C PRO A 192 2.31 1.48 22.76
N ALA A 193 1.03 1.86 22.61
CA ALA A 193 0.67 3.14 21.99
C ALA A 193 1.35 4.32 22.71
N GLY A 194 1.96 5.22 21.94
CA GLY A 194 2.73 6.35 22.46
C GLY A 194 4.14 6.01 22.96
N LYS A 195 4.57 4.74 22.94
CA LYS A 195 5.93 4.31 23.32
C LYS A 195 6.70 3.84 22.09
N THR A 196 7.51 4.73 21.52
CA THR A 196 8.38 4.39 20.38
C THR A 196 9.53 3.50 20.84
N PRO A 197 9.70 2.29 20.28
CA PRO A 197 10.81 1.41 20.65
C PRO A 197 12.14 1.97 20.14
N VAL A 198 13.20 1.82 20.93
CA VAL A 198 14.57 2.22 20.55
C VAL A 198 15.21 1.09 19.76
N ALA A 199 15.76 1.40 18.59
CA ALA A 199 16.59 0.51 17.81
C ALA A 199 17.97 1.14 17.63
N TYR A 200 19.03 0.42 18.00
CA TYR A 200 20.39 0.86 17.78
C TYR A 200 20.77 0.65 16.32
N THR A 201 21.16 1.72 15.64
CA THR A 201 21.67 1.65 14.27
C THR A 201 23.17 1.32 14.28
N VAL A 202 23.67 0.78 13.17
CA VAL A 202 25.12 0.59 12.99
C VAL A 202 25.75 1.98 12.82
N GLY A 203 26.18 2.59 13.92
CA GLY A 203 26.97 3.82 13.89
C GLY A 203 28.36 3.53 13.32
N GLY A 204 28.76 4.25 12.27
CA GLY A 204 30.17 4.40 11.88
C GLY A 204 30.63 3.80 10.55
N THR A 205 30.00 2.74 10.00
CA THR A 205 30.42 2.21 8.68
C THR A 205 29.25 1.71 7.82
N ARG A 206 28.94 2.51 6.79
CA ARG A 206 28.02 2.10 5.71
C ARG A 206 28.74 1.09 4.83
N GLN A 207 28.28 -0.16 4.85
CA GLN A 207 28.78 -1.23 3.98
C GLN A 207 27.82 -1.36 2.80
N LYS A 208 28.36 -1.37 1.58
CA LYS A 208 27.62 -1.58 0.34
C LYS A 208 28.15 -2.82 -0.35
N LEU A 209 27.23 -3.65 -0.84
CA LEU A 209 27.52 -4.79 -1.70
C LEU A 209 26.67 -4.64 -2.96
N SER A 210 27.27 -4.84 -4.12
CA SER A 210 26.52 -4.91 -5.38
C SER A 210 26.28 -6.38 -5.73
N MET A 211 25.20 -6.66 -6.42
CA MET A 211 24.87 -7.99 -6.92
C MET A 211 24.17 -7.82 -8.26
N ILE A 212 24.48 -8.69 -9.21
CA ILE A 212 23.69 -8.90 -10.42
C ILE A 212 23.01 -10.25 -10.31
N ALA A 213 21.74 -10.33 -10.69
CA ALA A 213 21.04 -11.59 -10.75
C ALA A 213 20.11 -11.67 -11.97
N THR A 214 19.72 -12.89 -12.31
CA THR A 214 18.69 -13.18 -13.28
C THR A 214 17.72 -14.21 -12.75
N VAL A 215 16.47 -14.12 -13.19
CA VAL A 215 15.41 -15.09 -12.92
C VAL A 215 14.76 -15.57 -14.21
N THR A 216 14.25 -16.80 -14.21
CA THR A 216 13.43 -17.34 -15.31
C THR A 216 12.04 -17.73 -14.81
N ASN A 217 11.05 -17.69 -15.69
CA ASN A 217 9.69 -18.16 -15.38
C ASN A 217 9.62 -19.67 -15.09
N ARG A 218 10.69 -20.41 -15.38
CA ARG A 218 10.86 -21.83 -15.01
C ARG A 218 11.43 -22.02 -13.61
N GLY A 219 11.74 -20.94 -12.90
CA GLY A 219 12.19 -20.96 -11.51
C GLY A 219 13.70 -21.01 -11.32
N LYS A 220 14.50 -20.73 -12.36
CA LYS A 220 15.96 -20.63 -12.19
C LYS A 220 16.32 -19.25 -11.67
N ALA A 221 17.29 -19.19 -10.76
CA ALA A 221 17.99 -17.98 -10.39
C ALA A 221 19.49 -18.14 -10.65
N ARG A 222 20.13 -17.14 -11.24
CA ARG A 222 21.59 -17.07 -11.43
C ARG A 222 22.06 -15.72 -10.93
N TRP A 223 23.16 -15.68 -10.20
CA TRP A 223 23.55 -14.47 -9.48
C TRP A 223 25.05 -14.41 -9.28
N MET A 224 25.57 -13.20 -9.15
CA MET A 224 26.96 -12.94 -8.82
C MET A 224 27.05 -11.74 -7.90
N ILE A 225 27.75 -11.93 -6.78
CA ILE A 225 28.06 -10.84 -5.87
C ILE A 225 29.29 -10.09 -6.39
N ILE A 226 29.19 -8.77 -6.40
CA ILE A 226 30.20 -7.85 -6.90
C ILE A 226 30.67 -7.00 -5.72
N ASP A 227 31.89 -7.29 -5.29
CA ASP A 227 32.55 -6.62 -4.15
C ASP A 227 33.02 -5.19 -4.51
N GLU A 228 33.11 -4.90 -5.80
CA GLU A 228 33.64 -3.67 -6.39
C GLU A 228 32.55 -2.84 -7.09
N ALA A 229 32.95 -1.81 -7.83
CA ALA A 229 32.04 -1.06 -8.68
C ALA A 229 31.54 -1.96 -9.83
N PHE A 230 30.23 -1.89 -10.10
CA PHE A 230 29.67 -2.57 -11.26
C PHE A 230 30.07 -1.85 -12.55
N ASN A 231 30.65 -2.59 -13.50
CA ASN A 231 31.16 -2.08 -14.77
C ASN A 231 30.97 -3.10 -15.89
N SER A 232 31.38 -2.73 -17.11
CA SER A 232 31.24 -3.57 -18.30
C SER A 232 31.93 -4.92 -18.17
N ASP A 233 33.11 -4.97 -17.55
CA ASP A 233 33.89 -6.20 -17.40
C ASP A 233 33.20 -7.18 -16.46
N LYS A 234 32.65 -6.69 -15.33
CA LYS A 234 31.87 -7.51 -14.41
C LYS A 234 30.56 -7.98 -15.02
N LEU A 235 29.92 -7.17 -15.86
CA LEU A 235 28.77 -7.63 -16.62
C LEU A 235 29.18 -8.76 -17.58
N ILE A 236 30.25 -8.58 -18.36
CA ILE A 236 30.73 -9.61 -19.30
C ILE A 236 31.08 -10.91 -18.56
N GLU A 237 31.77 -10.82 -17.42
CA GLU A 237 32.08 -11.97 -16.55
C GLU A 237 30.80 -12.73 -16.13
N PHE A 238 29.75 -11.98 -15.78
CA PHE A 238 28.44 -12.57 -15.48
C PHE A 238 27.79 -13.22 -16.70
N LEU A 239 27.79 -12.57 -17.85
CA LEU A 239 27.22 -13.12 -19.10
C LEU A 239 27.94 -14.40 -19.54
N GLU A 240 29.26 -14.46 -19.38
CA GLU A 240 30.07 -15.66 -19.63
C GLU A 240 29.66 -16.83 -18.73
N ALA A 241 29.51 -16.59 -17.44
CA ALA A 241 29.00 -17.59 -16.50
C ALA A 241 27.58 -18.04 -16.86
N LEU A 242 26.70 -17.09 -17.19
CA LEU A 242 25.31 -17.36 -17.52
C LEU A 242 25.16 -18.27 -18.76
N ILE A 243 25.94 -18.02 -19.82
CA ILE A 243 25.94 -18.87 -21.01
C ILE A 243 26.41 -20.29 -20.68
N ARG A 244 27.48 -20.43 -19.90
CA ARG A 244 28.02 -21.74 -19.51
C ARG A 244 27.00 -22.55 -18.73
N ASP A 245 26.29 -21.92 -17.79
CA ASP A 245 25.32 -22.58 -16.94
C ASP A 245 24.00 -22.91 -17.64
N ALA A 246 23.59 -22.11 -18.62
CA ALA A 246 22.30 -22.29 -19.29
C ALA A 246 22.28 -23.55 -20.17
N GLY A 247 23.40 -23.87 -20.84
CA GLY A 247 23.52 -25.00 -21.77
C GLY A 247 22.68 -24.87 -23.05
N LYS A 248 22.09 -23.70 -23.29
CA LYS A 248 21.27 -23.32 -24.44
C LYS A 248 21.40 -21.82 -24.68
N LYS A 249 20.88 -21.34 -25.82
CA LYS A 249 20.86 -19.91 -26.12
C LYS A 249 20.11 -19.12 -25.04
N VAL A 250 20.64 -17.97 -24.65
CA VAL A 250 20.08 -17.10 -23.60
C VAL A 250 19.50 -15.84 -24.24
N PHE A 251 18.24 -15.56 -23.95
CA PHE A 251 17.63 -14.26 -24.22
C PHE A 251 17.55 -13.51 -22.89
N LEU A 252 18.41 -12.51 -22.71
CA LEU A 252 18.50 -11.77 -21.45
C LEU A 252 17.82 -10.40 -21.60
N ILE A 253 16.76 -10.18 -20.84
CA ILE A 253 16.02 -8.92 -20.73
C ILE A 253 16.59 -8.12 -19.55
N LEU A 254 17.05 -6.90 -19.80
CA LEU A 254 17.64 -6.00 -18.80
C LEU A 254 16.91 -4.65 -18.76
N ASP A 255 17.21 -3.84 -17.75
CA ASP A 255 16.88 -2.42 -17.74
C ASP A 255 17.80 -1.62 -18.70
N ASN A 256 17.62 -0.29 -18.75
CA ASN A 256 18.42 0.60 -19.61
C ASN A 256 19.66 1.19 -18.91
N LEU A 257 20.26 0.49 -17.94
CA LEU A 257 21.49 0.98 -17.32
C LEU A 257 22.58 1.18 -18.38
N ARG A 258 23.29 2.32 -18.29
CA ARG A 258 24.28 2.74 -19.31
C ARG A 258 25.35 1.68 -19.60
N VAL A 259 25.70 0.89 -18.60
CA VAL A 259 26.71 -0.17 -18.73
C VAL A 259 26.28 -1.28 -19.68
N HIS A 260 24.98 -1.62 -19.73
CA HIS A 260 24.43 -2.62 -20.66
C HIS A 260 24.62 -2.19 -22.11
N HIS A 261 24.58 -0.88 -22.34
CA HIS A 261 24.72 -0.26 -23.66
C HIS A 261 26.17 0.09 -24.04
N SER A 262 27.13 -0.25 -23.19
CA SER A 262 28.54 0.10 -23.40
C SER A 262 29.11 -0.60 -24.64
N LYS A 263 30.06 0.06 -25.31
CA LYS A 263 30.71 -0.48 -26.51
C LYS A 263 31.32 -1.87 -26.28
N PRO A 264 32.03 -2.15 -25.17
CA PRO A 264 32.59 -3.48 -24.91
C PRO A 264 31.52 -4.57 -24.81
N VAL A 265 30.42 -4.30 -24.11
CA VAL A 265 29.31 -5.25 -23.94
C VAL A 265 28.64 -5.53 -25.28
N LYS A 266 28.34 -4.49 -26.07
CA LYS A 266 27.76 -4.64 -27.41
C LYS A 266 28.65 -5.48 -28.32
N ALA A 267 29.96 -5.19 -28.36
CA ALA A 267 30.91 -5.96 -29.17
C ALA A 267 31.03 -7.42 -28.72
N TRP A 268 31.02 -7.66 -27.40
CA TRP A 268 31.12 -9.00 -26.84
C TRP A 268 29.88 -9.86 -27.13
N VAL A 269 28.68 -9.27 -27.02
CA VAL A 269 27.38 -9.91 -27.35
C VAL A 269 27.29 -10.17 -28.86
N GLU A 270 27.71 -9.20 -29.68
CA GLU A 270 27.72 -9.34 -31.14
C GLU A 270 28.50 -10.57 -31.60
N ALA A 271 29.68 -10.78 -31.03
CA ALA A 271 30.53 -11.94 -31.33
C ALA A 271 29.95 -13.28 -30.85
N ARG A 272 28.82 -13.28 -30.12
CA ARG A 272 28.21 -14.44 -29.45
C ARG A 272 26.69 -14.47 -29.65
N ARG A 273 26.17 -13.90 -30.74
CA ARG A 273 24.72 -13.89 -31.05
C ARG A 273 24.10 -15.29 -31.12
N ASP A 274 24.89 -16.32 -31.39
CA ASP A 274 24.47 -17.72 -31.36
C ASP A 274 24.19 -18.23 -29.93
N LYS A 275 24.80 -17.61 -28.92
CA LYS A 275 24.72 -18.02 -27.51
C LYS A 275 23.88 -17.09 -26.66
N ILE A 276 23.91 -15.78 -26.94
CA ILE A 276 23.18 -14.79 -26.14
C ILE A 276 22.69 -13.62 -26.98
N GLU A 277 21.49 -13.14 -26.68
CA GLU A 277 20.94 -11.88 -27.16
C GLU A 277 20.44 -11.05 -25.98
N LEU A 278 20.69 -9.73 -26.02
CA LEU A 278 20.22 -8.79 -25.01
C LEU A 278 19.01 -8.01 -25.52
N PHE A 279 18.00 -7.91 -24.67
CA PHE A 279 16.79 -7.11 -24.88
C PHE A 279 16.64 -6.13 -23.72
N TYR A 280 15.94 -5.03 -23.95
CA TYR A 280 15.82 -3.95 -22.97
C TYR A 280 14.37 -3.60 -22.70
N LEU A 281 14.01 -3.54 -21.43
CA LEU A 281 12.72 -3.03 -20.98
C LEU A 281 12.52 -1.58 -21.46
N PRO A 282 11.28 -1.06 -21.46
CA PRO A 282 11.04 0.37 -21.60
C PRO A 282 11.78 1.17 -20.52
N SER A 283 12.28 2.35 -20.88
CA SER A 283 12.97 3.23 -19.94
C SER A 283 12.08 3.56 -18.74
N TYR A 284 12.67 3.54 -17.55
CA TYR A 284 11.99 3.83 -16.28
C TYR A 284 10.78 2.93 -15.97
N SER A 285 10.84 1.66 -16.37
CA SER A 285 9.80 0.65 -16.07
C SER A 285 10.29 -0.56 -15.23
N PRO A 286 10.93 -0.34 -14.07
CA PRO A 286 11.41 -1.43 -13.22
C PRO A 286 10.29 -2.35 -12.74
N GLU A 287 9.05 -1.86 -12.62
CA GLU A 287 7.91 -2.66 -12.20
C GLU A 287 7.55 -3.80 -13.17
N LEU A 288 8.00 -3.71 -14.43
CA LEU A 288 7.87 -4.75 -15.45
C LEU A 288 8.95 -5.82 -15.37
N ASN A 289 9.97 -5.64 -14.52
CA ASN A 289 11.03 -6.63 -14.33
C ASN A 289 10.65 -7.63 -13.23
N PRO A 290 10.50 -8.94 -13.53
CA PRO A 290 10.32 -9.96 -12.51
C PRO A 290 11.49 -10.05 -11.52
N GLU A 291 12.71 -9.73 -11.96
CA GLU A 291 13.92 -9.76 -11.12
C GLU A 291 13.77 -8.84 -9.89
N GLU A 292 13.09 -7.69 -10.02
CA GLU A 292 12.85 -6.77 -8.92
C GLU A 292 12.13 -7.43 -7.72
N ARG A 293 11.42 -8.55 -7.92
CA ARG A 293 10.78 -9.33 -6.84
C ARG A 293 11.82 -10.15 -6.10
N LEU A 294 12.79 -10.72 -6.79
CA LEU A 294 13.96 -11.34 -6.17
C LEU A 294 14.74 -10.30 -5.36
N ASN A 295 14.97 -9.11 -5.93
CA ASN A 295 15.63 -8.02 -5.22
C ASN A 295 14.87 -7.57 -3.98
N ALA A 296 13.54 -7.48 -4.06
CA ALA A 296 12.69 -7.17 -2.92
C ALA A 296 12.74 -8.27 -1.84
N ASP A 297 12.70 -9.55 -2.24
CA ASP A 297 12.82 -10.71 -1.33
C ASP A 297 14.17 -10.67 -0.60
N LEU A 298 15.27 -10.53 -1.34
CA LEU A 298 16.61 -10.43 -0.77
C LEU A 298 16.73 -9.25 0.20
N LYS A 299 16.32 -8.04 -0.21
CA LYS A 299 16.38 -6.84 0.67
C LYS A 299 15.51 -7.02 1.92
N TYR A 300 14.37 -7.70 1.81
CA TYR A 300 13.51 -8.01 2.96
C TYR A 300 14.17 -9.03 3.90
N ALA A 301 14.73 -10.10 3.36
CA ALA A 301 15.41 -11.14 4.13
C ALA A 301 16.66 -10.62 4.88
N ILE A 302 17.40 -9.69 4.27
CA ILE A 302 18.52 -9.01 4.93
C ILE A 302 18.02 -8.00 5.96
N GLY A 303 17.03 -7.16 5.61
CA GLY A 303 16.53 -6.09 6.48
C GLY A 303 15.71 -6.57 7.69
N SER A 304 15.20 -7.81 7.66
CA SER A 304 14.47 -8.42 8.77
C SER A 304 15.38 -9.06 9.83
N LYS A 305 16.68 -9.20 9.56
CA LYS A 305 17.67 -9.74 10.49
C LYS A 305 18.41 -8.63 11.22
N VAL A 306 19.12 -8.98 12.29
CA VAL A 306 20.01 -8.04 12.99
C VAL A 306 21.02 -7.46 11.98
N PRO A 307 21.15 -6.12 11.87
CA PRO A 307 22.03 -5.50 10.90
C PRO A 307 23.47 -6.00 11.00
N THR A 308 24.02 -6.46 9.88
CA THR A 308 25.41 -6.92 9.79
C THR A 308 26.36 -5.73 9.85
N ARG A 309 27.32 -5.76 10.77
CA ARG A 309 28.27 -4.65 10.98
C ARG A 309 29.47 -4.64 10.02
N THR A 310 29.71 -5.72 9.28
CA THR A 310 30.86 -5.85 8.37
C THR A 310 30.42 -6.28 6.97
N LYS A 311 31.24 -5.96 5.96
CA LYS A 311 30.98 -6.32 4.56
C LYS A 311 30.94 -7.84 4.36
N ASP A 312 31.85 -8.57 5.00
CA ASP A 312 31.90 -10.04 4.90
C ASP A 312 30.64 -10.70 5.44
N LYS A 313 30.10 -10.19 6.56
CA LYS A 313 28.85 -10.70 7.11
C LYS A 313 27.65 -10.37 6.21
N LEU A 314 27.65 -9.20 5.59
CA LEU A 314 26.62 -8.83 4.60
C LEU A 314 26.69 -9.75 3.37
N LYS A 315 27.91 -10.02 2.87
CA LYS A 315 28.17 -10.95 1.77
C LYS A 315 27.71 -12.37 2.11
N ALA A 316 28.10 -12.90 3.26
CA ALA A 316 27.69 -14.22 3.71
C ALA A 316 26.16 -14.34 3.85
N ALA A 317 25.49 -13.32 4.39
CA ALA A 317 24.04 -13.30 4.52
C ALA A 317 23.34 -13.26 3.15
N ALA A 318 23.85 -12.47 2.20
CA ALA A 318 23.34 -12.41 0.84
C ALA A 318 23.54 -13.75 0.12
N THR A 319 24.76 -14.31 0.16
CA THR A 319 25.08 -15.63 -0.40
C THR A 319 24.14 -16.71 0.13
N ALA A 320 23.95 -16.80 1.44
CA ALA A 320 23.09 -17.81 2.05
C ALA A 320 21.63 -17.69 1.58
N HIS A 321 21.10 -16.46 1.46
CA HIS A 321 19.74 -16.25 0.95
C HIS A 321 19.61 -16.62 -0.53
N MET A 322 20.58 -16.23 -1.35
CA MET A 322 20.57 -16.52 -2.78
C MET A 322 20.71 -18.02 -3.08
N GLN A 323 21.52 -18.75 -2.29
CA GLN A 323 21.59 -20.21 -2.36
C GLN A 323 20.25 -20.88 -2.06
N VAL A 324 19.49 -20.37 -1.08
CA VAL A 324 18.13 -20.86 -0.81
C VAL A 324 17.21 -20.60 -2.00
N LEU A 325 17.27 -19.41 -2.63
CA LEU A 325 16.45 -19.10 -3.79
C LEU A 325 16.78 -19.99 -5.00
N GLU A 326 18.06 -20.25 -5.23
CA GLU A 326 18.53 -21.15 -6.29
C GLU A 326 18.04 -22.59 -6.10
N GLN A 327 17.95 -23.04 -4.84
CA GLN A 327 17.43 -24.37 -4.47
C GLN A 327 15.89 -24.41 -4.35
N THR A 328 15.19 -23.29 -4.54
CA THR A 328 13.73 -23.21 -4.38
C THR A 328 13.04 -22.70 -5.66
N PRO A 329 12.98 -23.49 -6.74
CA PRO A 329 12.43 -23.02 -8.02
C PRO A 329 10.99 -22.53 -7.92
N GLU A 330 10.15 -23.16 -7.09
CA GLU A 330 8.75 -22.76 -6.88
C GLU A 330 8.62 -21.36 -6.28
N ARG A 331 9.60 -20.91 -5.49
CA ARG A 331 9.61 -19.54 -4.96
C ARG A 331 9.93 -18.53 -6.06
N VAL A 332 10.88 -18.86 -6.93
CA VAL A 332 11.23 -18.01 -8.08
C VAL A 332 10.08 -17.93 -9.09
N LYS A 333 9.41 -19.05 -9.38
CA LYS A 333 8.20 -19.06 -10.24
C LYS A 333 7.10 -18.16 -9.69
N LYS A 334 6.92 -18.10 -8.37
CA LYS A 334 5.92 -17.22 -7.74
C LYS A 334 6.15 -15.74 -7.99
N TYR A 335 7.39 -15.30 -8.26
CA TYR A 335 7.66 -13.89 -8.60
C TYR A 335 6.92 -13.45 -9.86
N PHE A 336 6.70 -14.37 -10.80
CA PHE A 336 5.97 -14.12 -12.04
C PHE A 336 4.44 -14.08 -11.84
N GLN A 337 3.93 -14.40 -10.64
CA GLN A 337 2.49 -14.31 -10.35
C GLN A 337 2.06 -12.91 -9.89
N ASP A 338 3.01 -11.99 -9.68
CA ASP A 338 2.72 -10.59 -9.38
C ASP A 338 1.99 -9.93 -10.58
N PRO A 339 0.85 -9.23 -10.36
CA PRO A 339 0.03 -8.69 -11.43
C PRO A 339 0.77 -7.80 -12.44
N ARG A 340 1.86 -7.15 -12.04
CA ARG A 340 2.62 -6.24 -12.93
C ARG A 340 3.62 -6.96 -13.83
N VAL A 341 3.97 -8.21 -13.52
CA VAL A 341 4.92 -9.04 -14.28
C VAL A 341 4.31 -10.35 -14.76
N LYS A 342 3.00 -10.53 -14.57
CA LYS A 342 2.28 -11.74 -14.99
C LYS A 342 2.33 -12.00 -16.49
N TYR A 343 2.62 -10.98 -17.30
CA TYR A 343 2.86 -11.12 -18.73
C TYR A 343 4.05 -12.05 -19.05
N ALA A 344 4.99 -12.19 -18.11
CA ALA A 344 6.22 -12.97 -18.24
C ALA A 344 6.11 -14.40 -17.66
N ALA A 345 4.94 -14.81 -17.17
CA ALA A 345 4.76 -16.05 -16.40
C ALA A 345 4.88 -17.34 -17.22
#